data_AF-A0A2E1X4T9-F1
#
_entry.id   AF-A0A2E1X4T9-F1
#
_cell.length_a   1.000
_cell.length_b   1.000
_cell.length_c   1.000
_cell.angle_alpha   90.00
_cell.angle_beta   90.00
_cell.angle_gamma   90.00
#
_symmetry.space_group_name_H-M   'P 1'
#
loop_
_entity.id
_entity.type
_entity.pdbx_description
1 polymer ?
#
loop_
_entity_poly.entity_id
_entity_poly.type
_entity_poly.pdbx_seq_one_letter_code
_entity_poly.pdbx_strand_id
1 'polypeptide(L)'
;MRISWHPAFLPDWTPCPAVCRASTDGSEPSFLNKYHERIRGVVSAESWVIELEPHRYLDPVAIHVELAAAQGTSSPEWLQQLLLPQAVAEIGDECKKAVRQLLRHGGYRPAGRGKPSSEWLLRSASEGKLASILPLVDVGNAASLAVGVPLSVVDLDRIEAPLSISLGSSGEKYVFNRSGQEIDIAGLLCLRDKTGACANGVKDSQRSKTDETTRNALMVIWGTIELPGAAQRLAARIRQLVERLGGVCHEVEISSSGGMESLQSTSESP
;
A
#
# COMPACT_ATOMS: atom_id res chain seq x y z
N MET A 1 37.87 15.00 -22.92
CA MET A 1 36.73 15.89 -22.59
C MET A 1 36.15 15.42 -21.25
N ARG A 2 36.51 16.09 -20.15
CA ARG A 2 36.02 15.80 -18.79
C ARG A 2 34.86 16.75 -18.52
N ILE A 3 33.68 16.23 -18.17
CA ILE A 3 32.56 17.03 -17.68
C ILE A 3 32.50 16.81 -16.16
N SER A 4 32.85 17.86 -15.43
CA SER A 4 32.73 17.98 -13.98
C SER A 4 31.27 18.29 -13.62
N TRP A 5 30.69 17.51 -12.71
CA TRP A 5 29.39 17.81 -12.10
C TRP A 5 29.59 18.55 -10.77
N HIS A 6 28.94 19.70 -10.63
CA HIS A 6 28.80 20.44 -9.38
C HIS A 6 27.52 20.00 -8.66
N PRO A 7 27.56 19.70 -7.35
CA PRO A 7 26.36 19.45 -6.55
C PRO A 7 25.87 20.79 -5.99
N ALA A 8 24.70 21.24 -6.43
CA ALA A 8 24.00 22.34 -5.76
C ALA A 8 22.50 22.01 -5.72
N PHE A 9 21.89 22.33 -4.58
CA PHE A 9 20.48 22.19 -4.20
C PHE A 9 20.05 20.87 -3.53
N LEU A 10 20.49 20.73 -2.27
CA LEU A 10 19.63 20.23 -1.20
C LEU A 10 19.27 21.43 -0.31
N PRO A 11 18.00 21.72 0.00
CA PRO A 11 17.68 22.67 1.06
C PRO A 11 17.73 21.96 2.42
N ASP A 12 18.73 22.33 3.22
CA ASP A 12 18.80 22.10 4.65
C ASP A 12 17.60 22.77 5.34
N TRP A 13 16.87 22.01 6.15
CA TRP A 13 15.76 22.53 6.96
C TRP A 13 16.23 22.76 8.39
N THR A 14 16.47 24.03 8.74
CA THR A 14 16.51 24.51 10.13
C THR A 14 15.34 25.45 10.35
N PRO A 15 14.55 25.31 11.44
CA PRO A 15 13.42 26.19 11.70
C PRO A 15 13.94 27.51 12.28
N CYS A 16 13.66 28.63 11.59
CA CYS A 16 13.95 29.97 12.11
C CYS A 16 12.70 30.54 12.81
N PRO A 17 12.79 30.95 14.09
CA PRO A 17 11.67 31.50 14.85
C PRO A 17 11.71 33.03 14.86
N ALA A 18 10.69 33.69 14.34
CA ALA A 18 10.33 35.10 14.60
C ALA A 18 9.24 35.54 13.62
N VAL A 19 8.24 36.37 13.92
CA VAL A 19 7.85 37.12 15.12
C VAL A 19 6.39 37.51 14.85
N CYS A 20 5.53 37.26 15.82
CA CYS A 20 4.21 37.87 15.90
C CYS A 20 4.36 39.39 16.02
N ARG A 21 3.75 40.15 15.11
CA ARG A 21 3.31 41.52 15.39
C ARG A 21 1.86 41.66 14.95
N ALA A 22 0.98 41.71 15.94
CA ALA A 22 -0.39 42.13 15.76
C ALA A 22 -0.40 43.61 15.36
N SER A 23 -1.12 43.92 14.28
CA SER A 23 -1.62 45.27 14.03
C SER A 23 -3.14 45.20 14.12
N THR A 24 -3.68 46.00 15.04
CA THR A 24 -5.10 46.21 15.28
C THR A 24 -5.57 47.31 14.33
N ASP A 25 -6.35 46.96 13.32
CA ASP A 25 -7.33 47.90 12.78
C ASP A 25 -8.55 47.15 12.26
N GLY A 26 -9.72 47.62 12.65
CA GLY A 26 -11.00 46.99 12.41
C GLY A 26 -11.78 47.74 11.36
N SER A 27 -12.03 47.09 10.22
CA SER A 27 -13.19 47.36 9.36
C SER A 27 -13.19 46.41 8.16
N GLU A 28 -14.04 45.38 8.20
CA GLU A 28 -15.07 45.04 7.20
C GLU A 28 -15.36 43.52 7.11
N PRO A 29 -16.64 43.13 7.07
CA PRO A 29 -17.08 41.74 6.94
C PRO A 29 -17.23 41.34 5.47
N SER A 30 -16.95 40.07 5.12
CA SER A 30 -17.70 39.26 4.11
C SER A 30 -16.91 38.17 3.37
N PHE A 31 -15.62 37.94 3.64
CA PHE A 31 -14.87 36.90 2.90
C PHE A 31 -14.65 35.56 3.63
N LEU A 32 -14.82 35.52 4.95
CA LEU A 32 -14.59 34.29 5.74
C LEU A 32 -15.80 33.34 5.84
N ASN A 33 -17.03 33.82 5.65
CA ASN A 33 -18.20 32.96 5.85
C ASN A 33 -18.57 32.08 4.64
N LYS A 34 -18.06 32.38 3.44
CA LYS A 34 -18.24 31.50 2.26
C LYS A 34 -17.21 30.38 2.15
N TYR A 35 -16.06 30.50 2.84
CA TYR A 35 -15.04 29.45 2.85
C TYR A 35 -15.33 28.35 3.87
N HIS A 36 -15.93 28.71 5.01
CA HIS A 36 -16.27 27.75 6.06
C HIS A 36 -17.55 26.93 5.77
N GLU A 37 -18.47 27.44 4.94
CA GLU A 37 -19.67 26.69 4.55
C GLU A 37 -19.45 25.71 3.38
N ARG A 38 -18.34 25.83 2.64
CA ARG A 38 -18.00 24.88 1.56
C ARG A 38 -17.22 23.64 2.03
N ILE A 39 -16.74 23.64 3.28
CA ILE A 39 -15.99 22.52 3.87
C ILE A 39 -16.90 21.58 4.69
N ARG A 40 -18.13 22.00 5.01
CA ARG A 40 -19.12 21.15 5.70
C ARG A 40 -19.90 20.20 4.77
N GLY A 41 -19.55 20.14 3.49
CA GLY A 41 -20.11 19.23 2.50
C GLY A 41 -19.14 18.17 1.99
N VAL A 42 -17.96 18.02 2.60
CA VAL A 42 -17.11 16.86 2.33
C VAL A 42 -17.74 15.69 3.06
N VAL A 43 -18.45 14.87 2.28
CA VAL A 43 -18.93 13.55 2.66
C VAL A 43 -17.82 12.89 3.48
N SER A 44 -18.15 12.49 4.71
CA SER A 44 -17.31 11.60 5.50
C SER A 44 -16.98 10.41 4.59
N ALA A 45 -15.78 10.37 4.02
CA ALA A 45 -15.32 9.20 3.29
C ALA A 45 -15.47 8.03 4.25
N GLU A 46 -16.31 7.06 3.90
CA GLU A 46 -16.50 5.86 4.71
C GLU A 46 -15.10 5.28 4.96
N SER A 47 -14.69 5.31 6.23
CA SER A 47 -13.37 4.85 6.61
C SER A 47 -13.42 3.33 6.56
N TRP A 48 -12.61 2.74 5.68
CA TRP A 48 -12.51 1.29 5.57
C TRP A 48 -11.83 0.74 6.82
N VAL A 49 -12.31 -0.40 7.29
CA VAL A 49 -11.74 -1.17 8.39
C VAL A 49 -11.36 -2.55 7.88
N ILE A 50 -10.16 -3.01 8.22
CA ILE A 50 -9.68 -4.35 7.94
C ILE A 50 -9.44 -5.06 9.27
N GLU A 51 -10.16 -6.15 9.49
CA GLU A 51 -9.92 -7.01 10.64
C GLU A 51 -8.65 -7.85 10.41
N LEU A 52 -7.70 -7.79 11.34
CA LEU A 52 -6.47 -8.55 11.26
C LEU A 52 -6.50 -9.72 12.23
N GLU A 53 -6.45 -10.94 11.70
CA GLU A 53 -6.16 -12.11 12.52
C GLU A 53 -4.72 -12.03 13.08
N PRO A 54 -4.50 -12.42 14.35
CA PRO A 54 -3.18 -12.33 14.98
C PRO A 54 -2.09 -12.97 14.14
N HIS A 55 -1.07 -12.20 13.77
CA HIS A 55 0.04 -12.68 12.97
C HIS A 55 1.37 -12.16 13.49
N ARG A 56 2.29 -13.08 13.83
CA ARG A 56 3.54 -12.77 14.54
C ARG A 56 4.44 -11.75 13.84
N TYR A 57 4.50 -11.81 12.51
CA TYR A 57 5.47 -11.03 11.73
C TYR A 57 4.86 -9.85 10.98
N LEU A 58 3.54 -9.78 10.84
CA LEU A 58 2.91 -8.84 9.90
C LEU A 58 2.89 -7.44 10.52
N ASP A 59 3.37 -6.47 9.76
CA ASP A 59 3.25 -5.02 10.05
C ASP A 59 2.55 -4.37 8.85
N PRO A 60 1.23 -4.55 8.72
CA PRO A 60 0.52 -4.15 7.52
C PRO A 60 0.19 -2.66 7.58
N VAL A 61 0.16 -2.03 6.41
CA VAL A 61 -0.41 -0.69 6.24
C VAL A 61 -1.36 -0.75 5.06
N ALA A 62 -2.55 -0.15 5.21
CA ALA A 62 -3.53 -0.06 4.15
C ALA A 62 -3.86 1.41 3.86
N ILE A 63 -4.02 1.74 2.58
CA ILE A 63 -4.37 3.07 2.10
C ILE A 63 -5.54 2.95 1.13
N HIS A 64 -6.60 3.71 1.38
CA HIS A 64 -7.66 3.93 0.39
C HIS A 64 -7.24 5.10 -0.50
N VAL A 65 -7.17 4.85 -1.81
CA VAL A 65 -6.87 5.82 -2.84
C VAL A 65 -8.14 6.15 -3.61
N GLU A 66 -8.49 7.43 -3.66
CA GLU A 66 -9.60 7.96 -4.45
C GLU A 66 -9.05 8.87 -5.56
N LEU A 67 -9.47 8.61 -6.81
CA LEU A 67 -9.15 9.44 -7.96
C LEU A 67 -10.39 10.23 -8.42
N ALA A 68 -10.19 11.51 -8.76
CA ALA A 68 -11.27 12.36 -9.29
C ALA A 68 -11.84 11.85 -10.63
N ALA A 69 -11.04 11.11 -11.39
CA ALA A 69 -11.39 10.47 -12.66
C ALA A 69 -10.93 9.01 -12.65
N ALA A 70 -11.50 8.21 -13.56
CA ALA A 70 -10.99 6.86 -13.80
C ALA A 70 -9.49 6.92 -14.14
N GLN A 71 -8.69 5.97 -13.63
CA GLN A 71 -7.23 6.01 -13.82
C GLN A 71 -6.82 5.98 -15.30
N GLY A 72 -7.64 5.43 -16.19
CA GLY A 72 -7.31 5.30 -17.60
C GLY A 72 -6.27 4.20 -17.86
N THR A 73 -5.72 4.20 -19.07
CA THR A 73 -4.88 3.09 -19.57
C THR A 73 -3.39 3.38 -19.58
N SER A 74 -2.95 4.59 -19.21
CA SER A 74 -1.56 5.01 -19.39
C SER A 74 -1.06 5.90 -18.26
N SER A 75 0.08 5.51 -17.70
CA SER A 75 0.78 6.29 -16.69
C SER A 75 1.43 7.53 -17.29
N PRO A 76 1.47 8.66 -16.58
CA PRO A 76 2.21 9.84 -17.03
C PRO A 76 3.72 9.53 -17.10
N GLU A 77 4.43 10.25 -17.97
CA GLU A 77 5.85 10.00 -18.25
C GLU A 77 6.71 10.00 -16.98
N TRP A 78 6.47 10.95 -16.07
CA TRP A 78 7.20 11.04 -14.82
C TRP A 78 7.08 9.80 -13.94
N LEU A 79 5.96 9.07 -14.02
CA LEU A 79 5.73 7.84 -13.27
C LEU A 79 6.43 6.66 -13.96
N GLN A 80 6.37 6.61 -15.29
CA GLN A 80 7.08 5.59 -16.06
C GLN A 80 8.60 5.67 -15.85
N GLN A 81 9.15 6.88 -15.71
CA GLN A 81 10.57 7.09 -15.41
C GLN A 81 11.00 6.47 -14.07
N LEU A 82 10.08 6.33 -13.10
CA LEU A 82 10.35 5.67 -11.82
C LEU A 82 10.41 4.14 -11.90
N LEU A 83 10.01 3.55 -13.04
CA LEU A 83 10.07 2.11 -13.29
C LEU A 83 11.35 1.69 -14.02
N LEU A 84 12.14 2.67 -14.48
CA LEU A 84 13.38 2.43 -15.21
C LEU A 84 14.49 1.94 -14.27
N PRO A 85 15.48 1.18 -14.78
CA PRO A 85 16.57 0.63 -13.95
C PRO A 85 17.29 1.67 -13.09
N GLN A 86 17.42 2.91 -13.59
CA GLN A 86 18.14 3.99 -12.92
C GLN A 86 17.41 4.56 -11.69
N ALA A 87 16.10 4.32 -11.58
CA ALA A 87 15.28 4.76 -10.45
C ALA A 87 15.12 3.68 -9.36
N VAL A 88 15.63 2.47 -9.60
CA VAL A 88 15.51 1.33 -8.67
C VAL A 88 16.49 1.48 -7.51
N ALA A 89 16.00 1.36 -6.28
CA ALA A 89 16.85 1.37 -5.10
C ALA A 89 17.63 0.04 -4.96
N GLU A 90 18.82 0.10 -4.39
CA GLU A 90 19.55 -1.12 -4.00
C GLU A 90 18.87 -1.78 -2.79
N ILE A 91 18.11 -2.85 -3.05
CA ILE A 91 17.45 -3.62 -2.00
C ILE A 91 18.34 -4.77 -1.55
N GLY A 92 18.83 -4.68 -0.32
CA GLY A 92 19.69 -5.69 0.31
C GLY A 92 19.00 -7.04 0.52
N ASP A 93 19.80 -8.10 0.60
CA ASP A 93 19.29 -9.46 0.75
C ASP A 93 18.53 -9.70 2.07
N GLU A 94 18.84 -8.93 3.12
CA GLU A 94 18.10 -9.00 4.38
C GLU A 94 16.62 -8.60 4.21
N CYS A 95 16.33 -7.60 3.35
CA CYS A 95 14.95 -7.24 3.02
C CYS A 95 14.22 -8.41 2.35
N LYS A 96 14.86 -9.10 1.40
CA LYS A 96 14.28 -10.26 0.71
C LYS A 96 14.05 -11.43 1.68
N LYS A 97 15.00 -11.66 2.60
CA LYS A 97 14.87 -12.71 3.63
C LYS A 97 13.70 -12.43 4.56
N ALA A 98 13.57 -11.21 5.08
CA ALA A 98 12.49 -10.80 5.97
C ALA A 98 11.11 -10.94 5.30
N VAL A 99 10.96 -10.47 4.05
CA VAL A 99 9.71 -10.64 3.29
C VAL A 99 9.39 -12.12 3.04
N ARG A 100 10.38 -12.94 2.68
CA ARG A 100 10.16 -14.39 2.52
C ARG A 100 9.80 -15.07 3.85
N GLN A 101 10.34 -14.60 4.97
CA GLN A 101 10.01 -15.13 6.29
C GLN A 101 8.57 -14.82 6.68
N LEU A 102 8.12 -13.59 6.43
CA LEU A 102 6.72 -13.20 6.58
C LEU A 102 5.80 -14.18 5.81
N LEU A 103 6.07 -14.38 4.52
CA LEU A 103 5.23 -15.26 3.70
C LEU A 103 5.33 -16.74 4.08
N ARG A 104 6.38 -17.18 4.79
CA ARG A 104 6.54 -18.58 5.22
C ARG A 104 5.82 -18.90 6.52
N HIS A 105 5.37 -17.90 7.27
CA HIS A 105 4.85 -18.10 8.63
C HIS A 105 3.72 -19.13 8.70
N GLY A 106 2.75 -19.04 7.78
CA GLY A 106 1.63 -19.98 7.69
C GLY A 106 1.94 -21.29 6.96
N GLY A 107 3.19 -21.54 6.55
CA GLY A 107 3.60 -22.76 5.85
C GLY A 107 3.71 -22.62 4.32
N TYR A 108 3.38 -21.47 3.75
CA TYR A 108 3.56 -21.21 2.32
C TYR A 108 5.05 -21.22 1.93
N ARG A 109 5.35 -21.68 0.70
CA ARG A 109 6.73 -21.83 0.20
C ARG A 109 7.03 -20.80 -0.90
N PRO A 110 7.64 -19.64 -0.57
CA PRO A 110 7.96 -18.60 -1.55
C PRO A 110 9.17 -18.99 -2.40
N ALA A 111 8.92 -19.73 -3.47
CA ALA A 111 9.93 -20.20 -4.41
C ALA A 111 9.42 -20.16 -5.86
N GLY A 112 10.33 -20.11 -6.83
CA GLY A 112 9.99 -20.09 -8.25
C GLY A 112 9.00 -18.98 -8.62
N ARG A 113 7.81 -19.37 -9.11
CA ARG A 113 6.71 -18.46 -9.49
C ARG A 113 5.83 -18.01 -8.32
N GLY A 114 6.13 -18.44 -7.10
CA GLY A 114 5.47 -18.05 -5.84
C GLY A 114 6.34 -17.14 -4.97
N LYS A 115 7.40 -16.56 -5.51
CA LYS A 115 8.18 -15.54 -4.80
C LYS A 115 7.36 -14.26 -4.57
N PRO A 116 7.69 -13.46 -3.56
CA PRO A 116 7.06 -12.15 -3.35
C PRO A 116 7.08 -11.31 -4.63
N SER A 117 6.00 -10.55 -4.87
CA SER A 117 5.87 -9.71 -6.07
C SER A 117 7.02 -8.69 -6.20
N SER A 118 7.51 -8.15 -5.07
CA SER A 118 8.65 -7.22 -5.04
C SER A 118 9.94 -7.81 -5.60
N GLU A 119 10.18 -9.13 -5.46
CA GLU A 119 11.37 -9.75 -6.04
C GLU A 119 11.32 -9.84 -7.57
N TRP A 120 10.15 -10.18 -8.13
CA TRP A 120 9.96 -10.15 -9.58
C TRP A 120 10.09 -8.72 -10.10
N LEU A 121 9.51 -7.76 -9.39
CA LEU A 121 9.52 -6.35 -9.75
C LEU A 121 10.94 -5.79 -9.81
N LEU A 122 11.73 -5.98 -8.74
CA LEU A 122 13.13 -5.57 -8.68
C LEU A 122 13.95 -6.18 -9.81
N ARG A 123 13.77 -7.49 -10.07
CA ARG A 123 14.46 -8.18 -11.14
C ARG A 123 14.09 -7.61 -12.51
N SER A 124 12.80 -7.51 -12.82
CA SER A 124 12.30 -6.98 -14.10
C SER A 124 12.76 -5.55 -14.34
N ALA A 125 12.73 -4.69 -13.31
CA ALA A 125 13.20 -3.31 -13.43
C ALA A 125 14.72 -3.25 -13.67
N SER A 126 15.52 -4.02 -12.92
CA SER A 126 16.97 -4.07 -13.11
C SER A 126 17.40 -4.59 -14.49
N GLU A 127 16.61 -5.48 -15.08
CA GLU A 127 16.83 -6.02 -16.43
C GLU A 127 16.27 -5.10 -17.54
N GLY A 128 15.63 -3.97 -17.20
CA GLY A 128 14.99 -3.06 -18.16
C GLY A 128 13.76 -3.66 -18.85
N LYS A 129 13.11 -4.64 -18.21
CA LYS A 129 11.96 -5.40 -18.75
C LYS A 129 10.64 -5.06 -18.06
N LEU A 130 10.67 -4.22 -17.03
CA LEU A 130 9.46 -3.75 -16.38
C LEU A 130 8.73 -2.75 -17.29
N ALA A 131 7.52 -3.10 -17.69
CA ALA A 131 6.64 -2.21 -18.44
C ALA A 131 5.63 -1.53 -17.51
N SER A 132 5.21 -0.32 -17.90
CA SER A 132 4.04 0.36 -17.32
C SER A 132 2.79 -0.48 -17.57
N ILE A 133 1.90 -0.56 -16.56
CA ILE A 133 0.68 -1.37 -16.62
C ILE A 133 -0.57 -0.48 -16.57
N LEU A 134 -0.81 0.16 -15.44
CA LEU A 134 -1.92 1.08 -15.16
C LEU A 134 -1.45 2.08 -14.10
N PRO A 135 -1.96 3.32 -14.05
CA PRO A 135 -1.42 4.34 -13.14
C PRO A 135 -1.35 3.93 -11.67
N LEU A 136 -2.40 3.34 -11.11
CA LEU A 136 -2.39 2.90 -9.70
C LEU A 136 -1.45 1.72 -9.46
N VAL A 137 -1.35 0.79 -10.42
CA VAL A 137 -0.41 -0.33 -10.38
C VAL A 137 1.03 0.19 -10.44
N ASP A 138 1.29 1.19 -11.28
CA ASP A 138 2.62 1.77 -11.46
C ASP A 138 3.04 2.64 -10.27
N VAL A 139 2.11 3.30 -9.58
CA VAL A 139 2.36 3.91 -8.27
C VAL A 139 2.83 2.86 -7.27
N GLY A 140 2.09 1.75 -7.19
CA GLY A 140 2.44 0.63 -6.32
C GLY A 140 3.83 0.07 -6.65
N ASN A 141 4.09 -0.17 -7.93
CA ASN A 141 5.37 -0.67 -8.41
C ASN A 141 6.51 0.31 -8.09
N ALA A 142 6.36 1.60 -8.40
CA ALA A 142 7.38 2.62 -8.14
C ALA A 142 7.66 2.76 -6.63
N ALA A 143 6.63 2.69 -5.78
CA ALA A 143 6.81 2.73 -4.33
C ALA A 143 7.49 1.45 -3.79
N SER A 144 7.11 0.28 -4.30
CA SER A 144 7.71 -1.01 -3.93
C SER A 144 9.17 -1.10 -4.37
N LEU A 145 9.53 -0.59 -5.57
CA LEU A 145 10.91 -0.52 -6.04
C LEU A 145 11.82 0.32 -5.14
N ALA A 146 11.27 1.34 -4.46
CA ALA A 146 12.03 2.20 -3.56
C ALA A 146 12.31 1.56 -2.19
N VAL A 147 11.54 0.54 -1.78
CA VAL A 147 11.57 -0.01 -0.41
C VAL A 147 11.83 -1.52 -0.35
N GLY A 148 11.49 -2.27 -1.39
CA GLY A 148 11.66 -3.72 -1.49
C GLY A 148 10.53 -4.57 -0.89
N VAL A 149 9.49 -3.92 -0.33
CA VAL A 149 8.34 -4.57 0.30
C VAL A 149 7.21 -4.76 -0.71
N PRO A 150 6.56 -5.95 -0.79
CA PRO A 150 5.45 -6.18 -1.70
C PRO A 150 4.18 -5.49 -1.23
N LEU A 151 3.33 -5.13 -2.18
CA LEU A 151 2.01 -4.58 -1.94
C LEU A 151 1.00 -5.11 -2.98
N SER A 152 -0.27 -5.00 -2.66
CA SER A 152 -1.40 -5.28 -3.54
C SER A 152 -2.13 -3.98 -3.90
N VAL A 153 -2.72 -3.93 -5.10
CA VAL A 153 -3.58 -2.82 -5.55
C VAL A 153 -4.93 -3.41 -5.96
N VAL A 154 -5.93 -3.19 -5.12
CA VAL A 154 -7.26 -3.81 -5.23
C VAL A 154 -8.29 -2.76 -5.60
N ASP A 155 -9.15 -3.06 -6.56
CA ASP A 155 -10.30 -2.22 -6.89
C ASP A 155 -11.38 -2.36 -5.82
N LEU A 156 -11.70 -1.26 -5.13
CA LEU A 156 -12.69 -1.25 -4.06
C LEU A 156 -14.11 -1.45 -4.59
N ASP A 157 -14.37 -1.10 -5.85
CA ASP A 157 -15.68 -1.28 -6.49
C ASP A 157 -15.91 -2.75 -6.91
N ARG A 158 -14.94 -3.64 -6.65
CA ARG A 158 -14.96 -5.08 -6.99
C ARG A 158 -14.87 -6.03 -5.81
N ILE A 159 -14.81 -5.51 -4.59
CA ILE A 159 -14.78 -6.30 -3.37
C ILE A 159 -15.91 -5.89 -2.43
N GLU A 160 -16.29 -6.79 -1.53
CA GLU A 160 -17.39 -6.57 -0.59
C GLU A 160 -16.92 -6.64 0.87
N ALA A 161 -17.23 -5.62 1.66
CA ALA A 161 -17.03 -5.66 3.11
C ALA A 161 -17.84 -6.81 3.78
N PRO A 162 -17.42 -7.33 4.94
CA PRO A 162 -16.25 -6.92 5.72
C PRO A 162 -14.92 -7.36 5.09
N LEU A 163 -13.87 -6.58 5.35
CA LEU A 163 -12.51 -6.90 4.93
C LEU A 163 -11.72 -7.50 6.10
N SER A 164 -10.89 -8.50 5.81
CA SER A 164 -9.97 -9.06 6.79
C SER A 164 -8.63 -9.48 6.19
N ILE A 165 -7.62 -9.64 7.04
CA ILE A 165 -6.34 -10.26 6.69
C ILE A 165 -6.18 -11.52 7.52
N SER A 166 -6.02 -12.66 6.84
CA SER A 166 -5.72 -13.94 7.48
C SER A 166 -4.98 -14.89 6.55
N LEU A 167 -4.54 -16.03 7.10
CA LEU A 167 -3.86 -17.07 6.33
C LEU A 167 -4.85 -17.85 5.47
N GLY A 168 -4.45 -18.16 4.24
CA GLY A 168 -5.24 -19.02 3.36
C GLY A 168 -5.38 -20.44 3.91
N SER A 169 -6.57 -21.01 3.74
CA SER A 169 -6.89 -22.35 4.22
C SER A 169 -6.29 -23.45 3.33
N SER A 170 -6.18 -24.67 3.87
CA SER A 170 -5.74 -25.83 3.08
C SER A 170 -6.66 -26.04 1.87
N GLY A 171 -6.06 -26.16 0.68
CA GLY A 171 -6.78 -26.34 -0.57
C GLY A 171 -7.43 -25.07 -1.14
N GLU A 172 -7.29 -23.92 -0.46
CA GLU A 172 -7.82 -22.65 -0.95
C GLU A 172 -7.00 -22.13 -2.14
N LYS A 173 -7.70 -21.72 -3.20
CA LYS A 173 -7.12 -21.26 -4.46
C LYS A 173 -7.95 -20.14 -5.04
N TYR A 174 -7.33 -19.31 -5.88
CA TYR A 174 -8.06 -18.44 -6.78
C TYR A 174 -7.36 -18.24 -8.13
N VAL A 175 -8.13 -17.83 -9.12
CA VAL A 175 -7.64 -17.42 -10.43
C VAL A 175 -6.97 -16.05 -10.31
N PHE A 176 -5.70 -15.94 -10.70
CA PHE A 176 -4.95 -14.69 -10.62
C PHE A 176 -4.78 -13.98 -11.97
N ASN A 177 -5.28 -14.53 -13.08
CA ASN A 177 -5.26 -13.86 -14.38
C ASN A 177 -6.43 -14.24 -15.30
N ARG A 178 -6.61 -13.48 -16.39
CA ARG A 178 -7.67 -13.70 -17.39
C ARG A 178 -7.58 -15.05 -18.11
N SER A 179 -6.41 -15.69 -18.11
CA SER A 179 -6.19 -17.01 -18.73
C SER A 179 -6.61 -18.18 -17.81
N GLY A 180 -7.16 -17.91 -16.63
CA GLY A 180 -7.64 -18.95 -15.72
C GLY A 180 -6.53 -19.62 -14.91
N GLN A 181 -5.32 -19.06 -14.86
CA GLN A 181 -4.26 -19.64 -14.02
C GLN A 181 -4.57 -19.42 -12.55
N GLU A 182 -4.36 -20.46 -11.76
CA GLU A 182 -4.64 -20.47 -10.32
C GLU A 182 -3.37 -20.42 -9.47
N ILE A 183 -3.51 -19.86 -8.27
CA ILE A 183 -2.51 -19.93 -7.21
C ILE A 183 -3.10 -20.68 -6.02
N ASP A 184 -2.32 -21.60 -5.46
CA ASP A 184 -2.57 -22.19 -4.15
C ASP A 184 -2.06 -21.25 -3.07
N ILE A 185 -2.97 -20.85 -2.19
CA ILE A 185 -2.74 -19.84 -1.15
C ILE A 185 -2.75 -20.44 0.25
N ALA A 186 -2.71 -21.76 0.39
CA ALA A 186 -2.61 -22.40 1.70
C ALA A 186 -1.42 -21.86 2.49
N GLY A 187 -1.69 -21.32 3.68
CA GLY A 187 -0.69 -20.76 4.57
C GLY A 187 -0.11 -19.40 4.14
N LEU A 188 -0.67 -18.77 3.11
CA LEU A 188 -0.26 -17.45 2.62
C LEU A 188 -1.18 -16.36 3.21
N LEU A 189 -0.59 -15.27 3.71
CA LEU A 189 -1.34 -14.09 4.11
C LEU A 189 -2.14 -13.53 2.94
N CYS A 190 -3.45 -13.38 3.12
CA CYS A 190 -4.36 -12.86 2.12
C CYS A 190 -5.24 -11.76 2.71
N LEU A 191 -5.47 -10.71 1.92
CA LEU A 191 -6.63 -9.84 2.08
C LEU A 191 -7.85 -10.64 1.64
N ARG A 192 -8.91 -10.52 2.40
CA ARG A 192 -10.17 -11.23 2.22
C ARG A 192 -11.29 -10.21 2.25
N ASP A 193 -12.28 -10.48 1.43
CA ASP A 193 -13.56 -9.80 1.44
C ASP A 193 -14.64 -10.84 1.82
N LYS A 194 -15.91 -10.43 1.82
CA LYS A 194 -17.04 -11.32 2.14
C LYS A 194 -17.10 -12.59 1.27
N THR A 195 -16.55 -12.56 0.06
CA THR A 195 -16.58 -13.68 -0.89
C THR A 195 -15.34 -14.58 -0.81
N GLY A 196 -14.31 -14.19 -0.06
CA GLY A 196 -13.10 -14.97 0.20
C GLY A 196 -11.80 -14.19 -0.04
N ALA A 197 -10.67 -14.89 -0.20
CA ALA A 197 -9.39 -14.26 -0.52
C ALA A 197 -9.45 -13.48 -1.85
N CYS A 198 -8.83 -12.30 -1.87
CA CYS A 198 -8.80 -11.42 -3.05
C CYS A 198 -7.41 -10.85 -3.38
N ALA A 199 -6.48 -10.77 -2.44
CA ALA A 199 -5.13 -10.23 -2.72
C ALA A 199 -4.08 -10.76 -1.76
N ASN A 200 -2.80 -10.75 -2.17
CA ASN A 200 -1.66 -11.13 -1.32
C ASN A 200 -0.34 -10.60 -1.87
N GLY A 201 0.74 -10.75 -1.09
CA GLY A 201 2.09 -10.30 -1.46
C GLY A 201 2.78 -11.07 -2.60
N VAL A 202 2.08 -11.97 -3.30
CA VAL A 202 2.60 -12.78 -4.40
C VAL A 202 1.87 -12.48 -5.71
N LYS A 203 0.54 -12.67 -5.75
CA LYS A 203 -0.31 -12.46 -6.93
C LYS A 203 -1.74 -12.14 -6.50
N ASP A 204 -2.26 -10.98 -6.88
CA ASP A 204 -3.65 -10.63 -6.60
C ASP A 204 -4.65 -11.42 -7.45
N SER A 205 -5.85 -11.63 -6.91
CA SER A 205 -6.93 -12.35 -7.60
C SER A 205 -7.40 -11.58 -8.82
N GLN A 206 -7.80 -12.30 -9.88
CA GLN A 206 -8.32 -11.67 -11.09
C GLN A 206 -9.61 -10.90 -10.83
N ARG A 207 -10.41 -11.31 -9.84
CA ARG A 207 -11.71 -10.69 -9.54
C ARG A 207 -11.60 -9.29 -8.93
N SER A 208 -10.50 -9.00 -8.25
CA SER A 208 -10.28 -7.78 -7.46
C SER A 208 -9.32 -6.80 -8.13
N LYS A 209 -8.78 -7.13 -9.31
CA LYS A 209 -7.84 -6.26 -10.02
C LYS A 209 -8.50 -4.98 -10.51
N THR A 210 -7.72 -3.92 -10.41
CA THR A 210 -8.02 -2.64 -11.06
C THR A 210 -8.00 -2.75 -12.58
N ASP A 211 -8.74 -1.87 -13.24
CA ASP A 211 -8.69 -1.64 -14.68
C ASP A 211 -8.74 -0.14 -15.02
N GLU A 212 -8.85 0.20 -16.30
CA GLU A 212 -8.87 1.58 -16.75
C GLU A 212 -10.02 2.43 -16.18
N THR A 213 -11.07 1.80 -15.65
CA THR A 213 -12.25 2.45 -15.08
C THR A 213 -12.14 2.70 -13.58
N THR A 214 -11.19 2.05 -12.90
CA THR A 214 -11.03 2.14 -11.44
C THR A 214 -10.81 3.58 -10.98
N ARG A 215 -11.55 3.97 -9.95
CA ARG A 215 -11.45 5.27 -9.25
C ARG A 215 -11.09 5.11 -7.78
N ASN A 216 -11.58 4.04 -7.15
CA ASN A 216 -11.37 3.72 -5.76
C ASN A 216 -10.49 2.47 -5.66
N ALA A 217 -9.34 2.58 -5.01
CA ALA A 217 -8.46 1.44 -4.82
C ALA A 217 -7.99 1.31 -3.37
N LEU A 218 -7.85 0.07 -2.93
CA LEU A 218 -7.20 -0.27 -1.67
C LEU A 218 -5.78 -0.75 -1.98
N MET A 219 -4.79 -0.04 -1.46
CA MET A 219 -3.39 -0.46 -1.49
C MET A 219 -3.04 -1.10 -0.15
N VAL A 220 -2.71 -2.40 -0.16
CA VAL A 220 -2.31 -3.15 1.04
C VAL A 220 -0.82 -3.44 0.97
N ILE A 221 -0.07 -2.93 1.95
CA ILE A 221 1.37 -3.10 2.06
C ILE A 221 1.65 -4.29 2.98
N TRP A 222 2.31 -5.31 2.44
CA TRP A 222 2.65 -6.54 3.16
C TRP A 222 3.97 -6.37 3.91
N GLY A 223 3.98 -5.44 4.86
CA GLY A 223 5.14 -5.14 5.72
C GLY A 223 5.41 -6.21 6.77
N THR A 224 6.60 -6.16 7.35
CA THR A 224 7.01 -7.07 8.42
C THR A 224 7.70 -6.31 9.53
N ILE A 225 7.49 -6.73 10.78
CA ILE A 225 8.17 -6.18 11.96
C ILE A 225 9.69 -6.32 11.88
N GLU A 226 10.20 -7.24 11.06
CA GLU A 226 11.64 -7.41 10.82
C GLU A 226 12.25 -6.30 9.94
N LEU A 227 11.40 -5.47 9.33
CA LEU A 227 11.76 -4.29 8.56
C LEU A 227 11.04 -3.06 9.12
N PRO A 228 11.38 -2.62 10.35
CA PRO A 228 10.64 -1.57 11.04
C PRO A 228 10.58 -0.27 10.22
N GLY A 229 9.37 0.30 10.14
CA GLY A 229 9.12 1.53 9.39
C GLY A 229 9.06 1.36 7.87
N ALA A 230 9.34 0.18 7.31
CA ALA A 230 9.36 -0.01 5.86
C ALA A 230 7.96 0.15 5.25
N ALA A 231 6.93 -0.40 5.90
CA ALA A 231 5.55 -0.26 5.45
C ALA A 231 5.11 1.22 5.44
N GLN A 232 5.49 1.98 6.47
CA GLN A 232 5.15 3.39 6.62
C GLN A 232 5.92 4.27 5.63
N ARG A 233 7.20 3.98 5.35
CA ARG A 233 7.97 4.65 4.28
C ARG A 233 7.36 4.40 2.90
N LEU A 234 6.95 3.16 2.63
CA LEU A 234 6.27 2.81 1.39
C LEU A 234 4.93 3.54 1.29
N ALA A 235 4.14 3.56 2.36
CA ALA A 235 2.88 4.29 2.45
C ALA A 235 3.04 5.79 2.19
N ALA A 236 4.07 6.42 2.79
CA ALA A 236 4.39 7.82 2.53
C ALA A 236 4.75 8.05 1.05
N ARG A 237 5.49 7.13 0.43
CA ARG A 237 5.81 7.19 -1.00
C ARG A 237 4.57 7.06 -1.87
N ILE A 238 3.64 6.15 -1.55
CA ILE A 238 2.35 6.04 -2.25
C ILE A 238 1.60 7.37 -2.19
N ARG A 239 1.44 7.96 -0.99
CA ARG A 239 0.71 9.23 -0.81
C ARG A 239 1.26 10.34 -1.71
N GLN A 240 2.59 10.49 -1.75
CA GLN A 240 3.25 11.48 -2.63
C GLN A 240 2.96 11.24 -4.13
N LEU A 241 3.00 9.98 -4.57
CA LEU A 241 2.81 9.64 -5.98
C LEU A 241 1.33 9.78 -6.39
N VAL A 242 0.40 9.39 -5.51
CA VAL A 242 -1.05 9.55 -5.71
C VAL A 242 -1.43 11.03 -5.74
N GLU A 243 -0.92 11.84 -4.82
CA GLU A 243 -1.16 13.29 -4.83
C GLU A 243 -0.68 13.92 -6.15
N ARG A 244 0.49 13.51 -6.64
CA ARG A 244 1.01 13.95 -7.94
C ARG A 244 0.17 13.45 -9.14
N LEU A 245 -0.54 12.33 -9.00
CA LEU A 245 -1.55 11.89 -9.98
C LEU A 245 -2.87 12.67 -9.88
N GLY A 246 -3.05 13.52 -8.87
CA GLY A 246 -4.30 14.24 -8.61
C GLY A 246 -5.32 13.42 -7.83
N GLY A 247 -4.88 12.35 -7.16
CA GLY A 247 -5.71 11.56 -6.23
C GLY A 247 -5.57 12.00 -4.79
N VAL A 248 -6.42 11.44 -3.93
CA VAL A 248 -6.42 11.62 -2.48
C VAL A 248 -6.19 10.27 -1.82
N CYS A 249 -5.50 10.26 -0.68
CA CYS A 249 -5.32 9.09 0.15
C CYS A 249 -6.04 9.25 1.48
N HIS A 250 -6.76 8.20 1.88
CA HIS A 250 -7.41 8.07 3.17
C HIS A 250 -6.75 6.92 3.94
N GLU A 251 -6.64 7.08 5.26
CA GLU A 251 -6.18 6.00 6.12
C GLU A 251 -7.24 4.91 6.22
N VAL A 252 -6.78 3.66 6.30
CA VAL A 252 -7.61 2.49 6.51
C VAL A 252 -7.24 1.93 7.86
N GLU A 253 -8.24 1.78 8.73
CA GLU A 253 -8.02 1.23 10.06
C GLU A 253 -7.75 -0.27 9.94
N ILE A 254 -6.71 -0.75 10.63
CA ILE A 254 -6.45 -2.18 10.77
C ILE A 254 -6.63 -2.52 12.24
N SER A 255 -7.73 -3.22 12.55
CA SER A 255 -8.07 -3.60 13.93
C SER A 255 -7.72 -5.07 14.15
N SER A 256 -6.90 -5.36 15.16
CA SER A 256 -6.65 -6.73 15.58
C SER A 256 -7.93 -7.37 16.11
N SER A 257 -8.26 -8.58 15.66
CA SER A 257 -9.37 -9.33 16.24
C SER A 257 -9.04 -9.67 17.70
N GLY A 258 -9.84 -9.12 18.62
CA GLY A 258 -9.59 -9.20 20.05
C GLY A 258 -9.74 -10.63 20.57
N GLY A 259 -8.62 -11.23 20.98
CA GLY A 259 -8.63 -12.38 21.87
C GLY A 259 -8.98 -11.93 23.29
N MET A 260 -10.26 -11.96 23.65
CA MET A 260 -10.69 -11.93 25.05
C MET A 260 -11.21 -13.31 25.45
N GLU A 261 -10.30 -14.28 25.55
CA GLU A 261 -10.52 -15.44 26.43
C GLU A 261 -9.99 -15.05 27.81
N SER A 262 -10.93 -14.68 28.69
CA SER A 262 -10.69 -14.58 30.11
C SER A 262 -10.21 -15.93 30.64
N LEU A 263 -8.95 -16.02 31.02
CA LEU A 263 -8.46 -17.05 31.93
C LEU A 263 -9.19 -16.88 33.27
N GLN A 264 -10.33 -17.55 33.44
CA GLN A 264 -10.84 -17.85 34.77
C GLN A 264 -9.90 -18.91 35.38
N SER A 265 -8.92 -18.43 36.14
CA SER A 265 -8.20 -19.25 37.10
C SER A 265 -9.16 -19.61 38.24
N THR A 266 -9.83 -20.75 38.14
CA THR A 266 -10.31 -21.45 39.34
C THR A 266 -9.25 -22.47 39.71
N SER A 267 -8.26 -22.02 40.48
CA SER A 267 -7.45 -22.90 41.31
C SER A 267 -8.35 -23.48 42.39
N GLU A 268 -8.58 -24.78 42.33
CA GLU A 268 -8.99 -25.60 43.48
C GLU A 268 -7.99 -25.47 44.62
N SER A 269 -8.47 -25.64 45.86
CA SER A 269 -7.95 -26.59 46.87
C SER A 269 -8.47 -26.22 48.26
N PRO A 270 -8.46 -27.13 49.24
CA PRO A 270 -9.05 -28.46 49.30
C PRO A 270 -10.25 -28.54 50.27
#